data_AF-A0A2D9CL75-F1
#
_entry.id   AF-A0A2D9CL75-F1
#
_cell.length_a   1.000
_cell.length_b   1.000
_cell.length_c   1.000
_cell.angle_alpha   90.00
_cell.angle_beta   90.00
_cell.angle_gamma   90.00
#
_symmetry.space_group_name_H-M   'P 1'
#
loop_
_entity.id
_entity.type
_entity.pdbx_description
1 polymer ?
#
loop_
_entity_poly.entity_id
_entity_poly.type
_entity_poly.pdbx_seq_one_letter_code
_entity_poly.pdbx_strand_id
1 'polypeptide(L)'
;MIAFLTNVAPIALGFVAKLFALKSQAASENQKLMIQNLQARNDSINQARDRADKESPMAALNRRVIIFVILALIIFTQVAPVFFNVPTVIPTVTEGFSFFGIQFTPDIIDYIEIQAGSVLKMDEIFGWATMIIEFYFGAQLAKGK
;
A
#
# COMPACT_ATOMS: atom_id res chain seq x y z
N MET A 1 -85.71 11.85 2.43
CA MET A 1 -84.74 11.28 1.45
C MET A 1 -83.81 12.34 0.85
N ILE A 2 -84.29 13.54 0.48
CA ILE A 2 -83.43 14.60 -0.10
C ILE A 2 -82.40 15.15 0.91
N ALA A 3 -82.77 15.40 2.17
CA ALA A 3 -81.84 15.91 3.19
C ALA A 3 -80.71 14.94 3.61
N PHE A 4 -80.89 13.62 3.39
CA PHE A 4 -79.85 12.63 3.67
C PHE A 4 -78.80 12.62 2.56
N LEU A 5 -79.23 12.70 1.29
CA LEU A 5 -78.33 12.82 0.15
C LEU A 5 -77.52 14.13 0.17
N THR A 6 -78.13 15.26 0.54
CA THR A 6 -77.45 16.57 0.58
C THR A 6 -76.36 16.67 1.64
N ASN A 7 -76.48 15.94 2.76
CA ASN A 7 -75.49 15.99 3.85
C ASN A 7 -74.49 14.83 3.83
N VAL A 8 -74.91 13.63 3.38
CA VAL A 8 -74.04 12.44 3.34
C VAL A 8 -73.17 12.42 2.07
N ALA A 9 -73.66 12.92 0.93
CA ALA A 9 -72.88 12.92 -0.32
C ALA A 9 -71.61 13.79 -0.26
N PRO A 10 -71.61 15.01 0.32
CA PRO A 10 -70.39 15.81 0.48
C PRO A 10 -69.38 15.17 1.44
N ILE A 11 -69.86 14.53 2.52
CA ILE A 11 -69.02 13.82 3.49
C ILE A 11 -68.35 12.61 2.84
N ALA A 12 -69.12 11.81 2.09
CA ALA A 12 -68.61 10.65 1.36
C ALA A 12 -67.63 11.07 0.25
N LEU A 13 -67.93 12.14 -0.50
CA LEU A 13 -67.03 12.68 -1.52
C LEU A 13 -65.73 13.23 -0.92
N GLY A 14 -65.80 13.98 0.18
CA GLY A 14 -64.62 14.47 0.89
C GLY A 14 -63.75 13.35 1.47
N PHE A 15 -64.39 12.27 1.95
CA PHE A 15 -63.70 11.06 2.41
C PHE A 15 -62.99 10.33 1.26
N VAL A 16 -63.67 10.13 0.12
CA VAL A 16 -63.06 9.51 -1.07
C VAL A 16 -61.93 10.37 -1.65
N ALA A 17 -62.11 11.69 -1.69
CA ALA A 17 -61.06 12.62 -2.12
C ALA A 17 -59.83 12.56 -1.21
N LYS A 18 -60.02 12.50 0.12
CA LYS A 18 -58.92 12.30 1.08
C LYS A 18 -58.22 10.95 0.90
N LEU A 19 -58.95 9.86 0.67
CA LEU A 19 -58.36 8.56 0.39
C LEU A 19 -57.53 8.57 -0.90
N PHE A 20 -58.01 9.28 -1.93
CA PHE A 20 -57.27 9.44 -3.19
C PHE A 20 -56.01 10.29 -3.01
N ALA A 21 -56.10 11.38 -2.24
CA ALA A 21 -54.96 12.22 -1.90
C ALA A 21 -53.91 11.48 -1.07
N LEU A 22 -54.33 10.70 -0.06
CA LEU A 22 -53.45 9.86 0.75
C LEU A 22 -52.74 8.79 -0.10
N LYS A 23 -53.45 8.15 -1.04
CA LYS A 23 -52.84 7.20 -1.98
C LYS A 23 -51.81 7.88 -2.89
N SER A 24 -52.12 9.07 -3.39
CA SER A 24 -51.18 9.86 -4.21
C SER A 24 -49.95 10.28 -3.42
N GLN A 25 -50.13 10.67 -2.16
CA GLN A 25 -49.03 11.07 -1.27
C GLN A 25 -48.15 9.87 -0.91
N ALA A 26 -48.74 8.72 -0.57
CA ALA A 26 -48.01 7.49 -0.27
C ALA A 26 -47.22 6.97 -1.48
N ALA A 27 -47.75 7.10 -2.69
CA ALA A 27 -47.03 6.73 -3.92
C ALA A 27 -45.79 7.63 -4.16
N SER A 28 -45.92 8.93 -3.93
CA SER A 28 -44.83 9.90 -4.02
C SER A 28 -43.74 9.62 -2.98
N GLU A 29 -44.14 9.35 -1.74
CA GLU A 29 -43.21 9.00 -0.65
C GLU A 29 -42.47 7.70 -0.95
N ASN A 30 -43.15 6.67 -1.48
CA ASN A 30 -42.50 5.41 -1.86
C ASN A 30 -41.49 5.60 -3.00
N GLN A 31 -41.80 6.40 -4.01
CA GLN A 31 -40.85 6.74 -5.07
C GLN A 31 -39.63 7.48 -4.50
N LYS A 32 -39.85 8.44 -3.59
CA LYS A 32 -38.78 9.18 -2.94
C LYS A 32 -37.87 8.27 -2.11
N LEU A 33 -38.45 7.34 -1.36
CA LEU A 33 -37.72 6.34 -0.55
C LEU A 33 -36.91 5.38 -1.43
N MET A 34 -37.46 4.99 -2.58
CA MET A 34 -36.75 4.18 -3.56
C MET A 34 -35.56 4.94 -4.16
N ILE A 35 -35.74 6.21 -4.56
CA ILE A 35 -34.66 7.05 -5.10
C ILE A 35 -33.56 7.26 -4.05
N GLN A 36 -33.91 7.54 -2.79
CA GLN A 36 -32.94 7.70 -1.71
C GLN A 36 -32.11 6.43 -1.47
N ASN A 37 -32.74 5.25 -1.51
CA ASN A 37 -32.01 3.97 -1.40
C ASN A 37 -31.04 3.76 -2.57
N LEU A 38 -31.43 4.13 -3.79
CA LEU A 38 -30.55 4.06 -4.95
C LEU A 38 -29.38 5.05 -4.84
N GLN A 39 -29.65 6.25 -4.33
CA GLN A 39 -28.64 7.28 -4.13
C GLN A 39 -27.62 6.85 -3.06
N ALA A 40 -28.07 6.31 -1.92
CA ALA A 40 -27.18 5.77 -0.89
C ALA A 40 -26.30 4.61 -1.39
N ARG A 41 -26.84 3.76 -2.28
CA ARG A 41 -26.05 2.70 -2.93
C ARG A 41 -25.03 3.26 -3.93
N ASN A 42 -25.39 4.28 -4.70
CA ASN A 42 -24.44 4.94 -5.59
C ASN A 42 -23.34 5.66 -4.81
N ASP A 43 -23.68 6.33 -3.71
CA ASP A 43 -22.72 6.99 -2.84
C ASP A 43 -21.77 6.00 -2.19
N SER A 44 -22.23 4.82 -1.76
CA SER A 44 -21.35 3.78 -1.22
C SER A 44 -20.42 3.18 -2.28
N ILE A 45 -20.92 2.97 -3.51
CA ILE A 45 -20.11 2.52 -4.65
C ILE A 45 -19.06 3.57 -5.03
N ASN A 46 -19.46 4.84 -5.10
CA ASN A 46 -18.55 5.94 -5.41
C ASN A 46 -17.52 6.14 -4.30
N GLN A 47 -17.89 6.04 -3.02
CA GLN A 47 -16.94 6.06 -1.92
C GLN A 47 -15.97 4.88 -1.96
N ALA A 48 -16.42 3.70 -2.37
CA ALA A 48 -15.55 2.54 -2.54
C ALA A 48 -14.54 2.75 -3.68
N ARG A 49 -14.98 3.32 -4.80
CA ARG A 49 -14.09 3.72 -5.92
C ARG A 49 -13.09 4.79 -5.50
N ASP A 50 -13.57 5.85 -4.86
CA ASP A 50 -12.71 6.92 -4.34
C ASP A 50 -11.67 6.43 -3.35
N ARG A 51 -12.00 5.44 -2.50
CA ARG A 51 -11.05 4.81 -1.57
C ARG A 51 -10.07 3.87 -2.27
N ALA A 52 -10.47 3.26 -3.39
CA ALA A 52 -9.56 2.47 -4.21
C ALA A 52 -8.54 3.38 -4.92
N ASP A 53 -9.01 4.50 -5.48
CA ASP A 53 -8.17 5.46 -6.22
C ASP A 53 -7.28 6.30 -5.29
N LYS A 54 -7.78 6.68 -4.12
CA LYS A 54 -7.02 7.40 -3.10
C LYS A 54 -6.27 6.40 -2.22
N GLU A 55 -5.14 5.89 -2.72
CA GLU A 55 -4.10 5.36 -1.83
C GLU A 55 -3.89 6.38 -0.70
N SER A 56 -3.91 5.93 0.57
CA SER A 56 -3.72 6.87 1.67
C SER A 56 -2.37 7.60 1.47
N PRO A 57 -2.30 8.92 1.69
CA PRO A 57 -1.04 9.67 1.60
C PRO A 57 0.07 9.07 2.48
N MET A 58 -0.32 8.33 3.52
CA MET A 58 0.59 7.59 4.40
C MET A 58 1.25 6.38 3.70
N ALA A 59 0.61 5.74 2.72
CA ALA A 59 1.22 4.66 1.95
C ALA A 59 2.40 5.16 1.11
N ALA A 60 2.26 6.30 0.44
CA ALA A 60 3.36 6.92 -0.30
C ALA A 60 4.52 7.35 0.62
N LEU A 61 4.21 7.80 1.84
CA LEU A 61 5.21 8.12 2.86
C LEU A 61 5.97 6.87 3.31
N ASN A 62 5.26 5.76 3.60
CA ASN A 62 5.89 4.50 3.98
C ASN A 62 6.91 4.02 2.94
N ARG A 63 6.58 4.15 1.64
CA ARG A 63 7.51 3.79 0.56
C ARG A 63 8.80 4.61 0.59
N ARG A 64 8.69 5.92 0.80
CA ARG A 64 9.84 6.82 0.89
C ARG A 64 10.69 6.51 2.11
N VAL A 65 10.05 6.28 3.26
CA VAL A 65 10.73 5.98 4.53
C VAL A 65 11.53 4.68 4.44
N ILE A 66 10.98 3.61 3.83
CA ILE A 66 11.71 2.35 3.66
C ILE A 66 13.00 2.55 2.85
N ILE A 67 12.94 3.31 1.76
CA ILE A 67 14.12 3.62 0.94
C ILE A 67 15.16 4.42 1.74
N PHE A 68 14.72 5.45 2.49
CA PHE A 68 15.62 6.24 3.32
C PHE A 68 16.30 5.41 4.42
N VAL A 69 15.59 4.47 5.04
CA VAL A 69 16.15 3.60 6.08
C VAL A 69 17.19 2.63 5.50
N ILE A 70 16.91 2.02 4.34
CA ILE A 70 17.86 1.10 3.70
C ILE A 70 19.13 1.85 3.26
N LEU A 71 18.99 3.02 2.64
CA LEU A 71 20.13 3.85 2.26
C LEU A 71 20.94 4.31 3.49
N ALA A 72 20.27 4.69 4.58
CA ALA A 72 20.94 5.04 5.82
C ALA A 72 21.73 3.87 6.41
N LEU A 73 21.19 2.65 6.38
CA LEU A 73 21.91 1.44 6.81
C LEU A 73 23.13 1.16 5.94
N ILE A 74 22.99 1.24 4.61
CA ILE A 74 24.13 1.05 3.70
C ILE A 74 25.23 2.08 4.00
N ILE A 75 24.89 3.37 4.07
CA ILE A 75 25.87 4.43 4.38
C ILE A 75 26.49 4.21 5.76
N PHE A 76 25.68 3.87 6.77
CA PHE A 76 26.17 3.62 8.12
C PHE A 76 27.21 2.49 8.16
N THR A 77 26.98 1.39 7.45
CA THR A 77 27.96 0.26 7.40
C THR A 77 29.30 0.64 6.76
N GLN A 78 29.31 1.61 5.84
CA GLN A 78 30.54 2.08 5.20
C GLN A 78 31.26 3.16 6.03
N VAL A 79 30.50 4.00 6.75
CA VAL A 79 31.05 5.12 7.54
C VAL A 79 31.45 4.68 8.94
N ALA A 80 30.80 3.67 9.52
CA ALA A 80 31.09 3.19 10.88
C ALA A 80 32.55 2.75 11.08
N PRO A 81 33.20 1.98 10.19
CA PRO A 81 34.60 1.60 10.37
C PRO A 81 35.55 2.80 10.40
N VAL A 82 35.26 3.82 9.58
CA VAL A 82 36.04 5.07 9.51
C VAL A 82 35.82 5.92 10.76
N PHE A 83 34.58 6.02 11.24
CA PHE A 83 34.25 6.83 12.41
C PHE A 83 34.71 6.19 13.74
N PHE A 84 34.64 4.85 13.83
CA PHE A 84 35.02 4.10 15.03
C PHE A 84 36.46 3.57 15.01
N ASN A 85 37.26 3.91 13.98
CA ASN A 85 38.65 3.45 13.80
C ASN A 85 38.81 1.93 13.99
N VAL A 86 37.87 1.14 13.44
CA VAL A 86 37.92 -0.32 13.57
C VAL A 86 38.78 -0.87 12.42
N PRO A 87 39.90 -1.56 12.71
CA PRO A 87 40.74 -2.16 11.67
C PRO A 87 39.94 -3.26 10.99
N THR A 88 39.73 -3.12 9.68
CA THR A 88 39.07 -4.16 8.89
C THR A 88 40.12 -4.97 8.16
N VAL A 89 40.25 -6.24 8.55
CA VAL A 89 41.16 -7.21 7.92
C VAL A 89 40.36 -8.11 7.01
N ILE A 90 40.76 -8.20 5.75
CA ILE A 90 40.23 -9.19 4.80
C ILE A 90 41.35 -10.20 4.51
N PRO A 91 41.12 -11.51 4.65
CA PRO A 91 42.08 -12.52 4.22
C PRO A 91 42.13 -12.57 2.70
N THR A 92 43.29 -12.28 2.12
CA THR A 92 43.57 -12.50 0.69
C THR A 92 44.37 -13.78 0.54
N VAL A 93 43.81 -14.75 -0.19
CA VAL A 93 44.49 -16.00 -0.51
C VAL A 93 45.28 -15.78 -1.80
N THR A 94 46.61 -15.85 -1.71
CA THR A 94 47.45 -15.91 -2.91
C THR A 94 47.61 -17.37 -3.29
N GLU A 95 46.93 -17.81 -4.35
CA GLU A 95 46.98 -19.18 -4.85
C GLU A 95 48.40 -19.53 -5.31
N GLY A 96 48.95 -20.61 -4.78
CA GLY A 96 50.23 -21.15 -5.20
C GLY A 96 50.18 -21.70 -6.62
N PHE A 97 51.34 -21.72 -7.32
CA PHE A 97 51.43 -22.26 -8.67
C PHE A 97 51.05 -23.75 -8.67
N SER A 98 49.91 -24.07 -9.30
CA SER A 98 49.46 -25.43 -9.52
C SER A 98 49.55 -25.76 -11.01
N PHE A 99 50.18 -26.88 -11.32
CA PHE A 99 50.21 -27.42 -12.68
C PHE A 99 49.72 -28.86 -12.64
N PHE A 100 48.66 -29.13 -13.39
CA PHE A 100 48.07 -30.47 -13.54
C PHE A 100 47.57 -31.12 -12.23
N GLY A 101 47.10 -30.32 -11.27
CA GLY A 101 46.55 -30.81 -10.01
C GLY A 101 47.59 -31.16 -8.93
N ILE A 102 48.86 -30.88 -9.17
CA ILE A 102 49.93 -30.96 -8.17
C ILE A 102 50.26 -29.52 -7.73
N GLN A 103 50.10 -29.24 -6.44
CA GLN A 103 50.33 -27.92 -5.85
C GLN A 103 51.82 -27.81 -5.46
N PHE A 104 52.61 -27.05 -6.23
CA PHE A 104 54.07 -26.94 -6.02
C PHE A 104 54.45 -25.95 -4.92
N THR A 105 53.52 -25.07 -4.52
CA THR A 105 53.72 -24.07 -3.46
C THR A 105 52.44 -24.00 -2.62
N PRO A 106 52.53 -23.97 -1.28
CA PRO A 106 51.35 -23.84 -0.43
C PRO A 106 50.72 -22.45 -0.58
N ASP A 107 49.40 -22.38 -0.47
CA ASP A 107 48.67 -21.12 -0.48
C ASP A 107 49.04 -20.29 0.76
N ILE A 108 49.38 -19.02 0.54
CA ILE A 108 49.72 -18.08 1.61
C ILE A 108 48.47 -17.24 1.90
N ILE A 109 48.01 -17.29 3.15
CA ILE A 109 46.89 -16.48 3.64
C ILE A 109 47.46 -15.20 4.23
N ASP A 110 47.42 -14.12 3.45
CA ASP A 110 47.82 -12.80 3.91
C ASP A 110 46.61 -12.02 4.40
N TYR A 111 46.70 -11.49 5.63
CA TYR A 111 45.68 -10.60 6.19
C TYR A 111 46.10 -9.17 5.89
N ILE A 112 45.50 -8.57 4.86
CA ILE A 112 45.77 -7.18 4.51
C ILE A 112 44.79 -6.30 5.31
N GLU A 113 45.34 -5.41 6.13
CA GLU A 113 44.56 -4.34 6.77
C GLU A 113 44.15 -3.34 5.70
N ILE A 114 42.84 -3.22 5.47
CA ILE A 114 42.35 -2.27 4.50
C ILE A 114 42.23 -0.90 5.17
N GLN A 115 42.84 0.11 4.53
CA GLN A 115 42.81 1.48 5.04
C GLN A 115 41.38 1.99 5.20
N ALA A 116 41.16 2.74 6.28
CA ALA A 116 39.88 3.36 6.60
C ALA A 116 39.34 4.15 5.39
N GLY A 117 38.18 3.72 4.87
CA GLY A 117 37.55 4.31 3.70
C GLY A 117 37.45 3.38 2.48
N SER A 118 37.98 2.16 2.54
CA SER A 118 37.65 1.17 1.53
C SER A 118 36.18 0.79 1.57
N VAL A 119 35.55 0.75 0.41
CA VAL A 119 34.18 0.24 0.27
C VAL A 119 34.19 -1.24 0.62
N LEU A 120 33.69 -1.57 1.82
CA LEU A 120 33.47 -2.94 2.23
C LEU A 120 32.18 -3.39 1.55
N LYS A 121 32.32 -4.06 0.42
CA LYS A 121 31.20 -4.74 -0.21
C LYS A 121 30.94 -6.04 0.56
N MET A 122 30.16 -5.93 1.64
CA MET A 122 29.60 -7.11 2.29
C MET A 122 28.48 -7.63 1.39
N ASP A 123 28.77 -8.70 0.66
CA ASP A 123 27.86 -9.29 -0.33
C ASP A 123 26.54 -9.74 0.33
N GLU A 124 26.57 -10.16 1.58
CA GLU A 124 25.37 -10.50 2.35
C GLU A 124 24.47 -9.28 2.57
N ILE A 125 25.08 -8.11 2.86
CA ILE A 125 24.34 -6.86 3.11
C ILE A 125 23.67 -6.36 1.84
N PHE A 126 24.39 -6.39 0.73
CA PHE A 126 23.84 -6.07 -0.57
C PHE A 126 22.76 -7.06 -1.01
N GLY A 127 22.92 -8.35 -0.69
CA GLY A 127 21.96 -9.40 -1.02
C GLY A 127 20.60 -9.19 -0.35
N TRP A 128 20.56 -9.01 0.97
CA TRP A 128 19.27 -8.81 1.66
C TRP A 128 18.65 -7.44 1.35
N ALA A 129 19.46 -6.39 1.16
CA ALA A 129 18.95 -5.07 0.79
C ALA A 129 18.27 -5.08 -0.58
N THR A 130 18.89 -5.75 -1.56
CA THR A 130 18.32 -5.94 -2.91
C THR A 130 17.00 -6.73 -2.84
N MET A 131 16.95 -7.81 -2.06
CA MET A 131 15.73 -8.61 -1.88
C MET A 131 14.55 -7.79 -1.35
N ILE A 132 14.78 -6.94 -0.33
CA ILE A 132 13.73 -6.08 0.24
C ILE A 132 13.24 -5.07 -0.81
N ILE A 133 14.17 -4.47 -1.56
CA ILE A 133 13.87 -3.54 -2.65
C ILE A 133 13.02 -4.22 -3.72
N GLU A 134 13.44 -5.39 -4.22
CA GLU A 134 12.75 -6.14 -5.28
C GLU A 134 11.34 -6.58 -4.87
N PHE A 135 11.17 -7.11 -3.65
CA PHE A 135 9.86 -7.50 -3.14
C PHE A 135 8.91 -6.29 -3.08
N TYR A 136 9.42 -5.15 -2.64
CA TYR A 136 8.62 -3.95 -2.42
C TYR A 136 8.30 -3.18 -3.70
N PHE A 137 9.23 -3.13 -4.66
CA PHE A 137 8.97 -2.60 -6.01
C PHE A 137 8.10 -3.55 -6.84
N GLY A 138 8.27 -4.87 -6.70
CA GLY A 138 7.41 -5.87 -7.32
C GLY A 138 5.95 -5.75 -6.87
N ALA A 139 5.71 -5.56 -5.57
CA ALA A 139 4.38 -5.30 -5.02
C ALA A 139 3.76 -3.98 -5.54
N GLN A 140 4.58 -2.98 -5.87
CA GLN A 140 4.11 -1.73 -6.46
C GLN A 140 3.78 -1.87 -7.95
N LEU A 141 4.58 -2.62 -8.71
CA LEU A 141 4.32 -2.89 -10.13
C LEU A 141 3.05 -3.72 -10.32
N ALA A 142 2.76 -4.64 -9.40
CA ALA A 142 1.52 -5.41 -9.39
C ALA A 142 0.27 -4.55 -9.10
N LYS A 143 0.44 -3.34 -8.56
CA LYS A 143 -0.65 -2.41 -8.25
C LYS A 143 -1.06 -1.59 -9.49
N GLY A 144 -1.26 -2.29 -10.60
CA GLY A 144 -1.64 -1.71 -11.90
C GLY A 144 -2.70 -0.62 -11.75
N LYS A 145 -2.54 0.43 -12.56
CA LYS A 145 -3.48 1.56 -12.67
C LYS A 145 -4.93 1.10 -12.76
#